data_AF-A0A836TQJ7-F1
#
_entry.id   AF-A0A836TQJ7-F1
#
_cell.length_a   1.000
_cell.length_b   1.000
_cell.length_c   1.000
_cell.angle_alpha   90.00
_cell.angle_beta   90.00
_cell.angle_gamma   90.00
#
_symmetry.space_group_name_H-M   'P 1'
#
loop_
_entity.id
_entity.type
_entity.pdbx_description
1 polymer ?
#
loop_
_entity_poly.entity_id
_entity_poly.type
_entity_poly.pdbx_seq_one_letter_code
_entity_poly.pdbx_strand_id
1 'polypeptide(L)'
;MPDYDKATIGQLIDGTLPWPELKDMMSNFKDTDRFDKYVEILQDRMTWDDQILLPLGPHLFIVLKDDGSIVTKSTSGFEFGDYRENWKLKARIFVRDSDEKYREIYPKLMH
;
A
#
# COMPACT_ATOMS: atom_id res chain seq x y z
N MET A 1 10.95 22.08 -10.24
CA MET A 1 10.07 20.90 -10.32
C MET A 1 8.80 21.23 -9.56
N PRO A 2 7.65 20.64 -9.90
CA PRO A 2 6.46 20.80 -9.08
C PRO A 2 6.73 20.30 -7.66
N ASP A 3 6.04 20.88 -6.70
CA ASP A 3 6.12 20.57 -5.28
C ASP A 3 4.69 20.57 -4.73
N TYR A 4 4.31 19.48 -4.07
CA TYR A 4 2.99 19.29 -3.49
C TYR A 4 3.12 19.10 -1.98
N ASP A 5 2.27 19.76 -1.22
CA ASP A 5 2.28 19.63 0.23
C ASP A 5 1.76 18.26 0.69
N LYS A 6 1.97 17.95 1.97
CA LYS A 6 1.52 16.68 2.56
C LYS A 6 0.00 16.51 2.56
N ALA A 7 -0.75 17.61 2.66
CA ALA A 7 -2.20 17.56 2.65
C ALA A 7 -2.73 17.08 1.29
N THR A 8 -2.19 17.62 0.20
CA THR A 8 -2.49 17.23 -1.18
C THR A 8 -2.12 15.76 -1.43
N ILE A 9 -0.93 15.32 -0.98
CA ILE A 9 -0.52 13.91 -1.09
C ILE A 9 -1.43 13.03 -0.23
N GLY A 10 -1.83 13.46 0.96
CA GLY A 10 -2.81 12.76 1.80
C GLY A 10 -4.14 12.54 1.08
N GLN A 11 -4.68 13.57 0.44
CA GLN A 11 -5.90 13.47 -0.37
C GLN A 11 -5.74 12.52 -1.56
N LEU A 12 -4.55 12.47 -2.18
CA LEU A 12 -4.24 11.51 -3.23
C LEU A 12 -4.32 10.06 -2.71
N ILE A 13 -3.73 9.80 -1.55
CA ILE A 13 -3.78 8.48 -0.89
C ILE A 13 -5.22 8.09 -0.56
N ASP A 14 -6.00 9.06 -0.08
CA ASP A 14 -7.39 8.85 0.35
C ASP A 14 -8.38 8.78 -0.82
N GLY A 15 -7.92 9.02 -2.06
CA GLY A 15 -8.77 9.04 -3.25
C GLY A 15 -9.75 10.23 -3.28
N THR A 16 -9.44 11.30 -2.54
CA THR A 16 -10.29 12.50 -2.40
C THR A 16 -9.72 13.73 -3.11
N LEU A 17 -8.54 13.62 -3.74
CA LEU A 17 -7.91 14.70 -4.48
C LEU A 17 -8.81 15.18 -5.64
N PRO A 18 -9.08 16.49 -5.77
CA PRO A 18 -9.88 17.02 -6.87
C PRO A 18 -9.30 16.68 -8.25
N TRP A 19 -10.19 16.40 -9.21
CA TRP A 19 -9.78 16.01 -10.57
C TRP A 19 -8.80 16.99 -11.24
N PRO A 20 -8.97 18.33 -11.16
CA PRO A 20 -8.02 19.25 -11.77
C PRO A 20 -6.58 19.10 -11.23
N GLU A 21 -6.43 18.90 -9.92
CA GLU A 21 -5.13 18.72 -9.26
C GLU A 21 -4.50 17.36 -9.61
N LEU A 22 -5.30 16.30 -9.59
CA LEU A 22 -4.85 14.98 -10.04
C LEU A 22 -4.38 15.01 -11.50
N LYS A 23 -5.13 15.68 -12.37
CA LYS A 23 -4.80 15.81 -13.78
C LYS A 23 -3.49 16.57 -13.99
N ASP A 24 -3.26 17.62 -13.20
CA ASP A 24 -2.01 18.37 -13.20
C ASP A 24 -0.81 17.47 -12.84
N MET A 25 -0.91 16.72 -11.73
CA MET A 25 0.11 15.75 -11.31
C MET A 25 0.42 14.69 -12.39
N MET A 26 -0.61 14.22 -13.11
CA MET A 26 -0.46 13.23 -14.17
C MET A 26 0.26 13.78 -15.40
N SER A 27 0.09 15.07 -15.70
CA SER A 27 0.56 15.69 -16.94
C SER A 27 1.82 16.55 -16.81
N ASN A 28 2.37 16.69 -15.60
CA ASN A 28 3.63 17.38 -15.33
C ASN A 28 4.79 16.43 -14.97
N PHE A 29 6.00 17.00 -14.90
CA PHE A 29 7.16 16.36 -14.28
C PHE A 29 6.85 15.95 -12.84
N LYS A 30 7.57 14.96 -12.31
CA LYS A 30 7.36 14.48 -10.94
C LYS A 30 8.12 15.35 -9.93
N ASP A 31 7.51 15.53 -8.78
CA ASP A 31 8.13 16.03 -7.56
C ASP A 31 9.14 15.00 -7.04
N THR A 32 10.35 15.46 -6.71
CA THR A 32 11.47 14.59 -6.35
C THR A 32 11.37 14.00 -4.95
N ASP A 33 10.57 14.61 -4.08
CA ASP A 33 10.39 14.23 -2.69
C ASP A 33 9.06 13.49 -2.44
N ARG A 34 8.38 13.06 -3.52
CA ARG A 34 7.12 12.32 -3.44
C ARG A 34 7.21 11.11 -2.52
N PHE A 35 8.29 10.35 -2.65
CA PHE A 35 8.47 9.11 -1.90
C PHE A 35 8.58 9.37 -0.40
N ASP A 36 9.40 10.34 0.00
CA ASP A 36 9.62 10.67 1.41
C ASP A 36 8.34 11.17 2.07
N LYS A 37 7.64 12.11 1.43
CA LYS A 37 6.34 12.60 1.91
C LYS A 37 5.30 11.47 1.99
N TYR A 38 5.26 10.59 1.00
CA TYR A 38 4.33 9.47 0.96
C TYR A 38 4.57 8.49 2.11
N VAL A 39 5.83 8.10 2.34
CA VAL A 39 6.19 7.20 3.45
C VAL A 39 5.89 7.83 4.80
N GLU A 40 6.19 9.12 4.97
CA GLU A 40 5.92 9.83 6.23
C GLU A 40 4.42 9.86 6.55
N ILE A 41 3.58 10.21 5.57
CA ILE A 41 2.12 10.21 5.76
C ILE A 41 1.59 8.81 6.10
N LEU A 42 2.16 7.75 5.51
CA LEU A 42 1.79 6.38 5.83
C LEU A 42 2.24 5.99 7.24
N GLN A 43 3.46 6.36 7.65
CA GLN A 43 3.99 6.08 8.98
C GLN A 43 3.11 6.72 10.06
N ASP A 44 2.73 7.99 9.88
CA ASP A 44 1.84 8.73 10.80
C ASP A 44 0.47 8.07 11.01
N ARG A 45 0.05 7.18 10.08
CA ARG A 45 -1.24 6.48 10.10
C ARG A 45 -1.16 5.07 10.69
N MET A 46 0.03 4.56 11.01
CA MET A 46 0.21 3.21 11.55
C MET A 46 -0.09 3.17 13.06
N THR A 47 -0.50 1.98 13.54
CA THR A 47 -0.69 1.69 14.97
C THR A 47 0.55 1.10 15.63
N TRP A 48 1.67 1.05 14.90
CA TRP A 48 2.95 0.49 15.31
C TRP A 48 4.10 1.38 14.82
N ASP A 49 5.23 1.28 15.51
CA ASP A 49 6.34 2.24 15.37
C ASP A 49 7.49 1.75 14.46
N ASP A 50 7.46 0.49 13.98
CA ASP A 50 8.47 -0.02 13.04
C ASP A 50 8.58 0.91 11.81
N GLN A 51 9.80 1.19 11.36
CA GLN A 51 10.03 2.15 10.27
C GLN A 51 9.66 1.54 8.92
N ILE A 52 8.74 2.16 8.19
CA ILE A 52 8.42 1.79 6.80
C ILE A 52 9.62 2.09 5.90
N LEU A 53 10.11 1.07 5.19
CA LEU A 53 11.14 1.20 4.16
C LEU A 53 10.54 1.24 2.76
N LEU A 54 9.49 0.45 2.51
CA LEU A 54 8.84 0.38 1.20
C LEU A 54 7.38 -0.08 1.31
N PRO A 55 6.41 0.72 0.86
CA PRO A 55 5.02 0.27 0.70
C PRO A 55 4.89 -0.71 -0.47
N LEU A 56 4.31 -1.89 -0.23
CA LEU A 56 4.04 -2.91 -1.26
C LEU A 56 2.59 -2.87 -1.77
N GLY A 57 1.69 -2.28 -0.97
CA GLY A 57 0.29 -2.07 -1.29
C GLY A 57 -0.40 -1.27 -0.19
N PRO A 58 -1.73 -1.06 -0.29
CA PRO A 58 -2.45 -0.20 0.66
C PRO A 58 -2.31 -0.61 2.13
N HIS A 59 -2.13 -1.92 2.38
CA HIS A 59 -2.07 -2.48 3.74
C HIS A 59 -0.88 -3.41 3.98
N LEU A 60 0.20 -3.28 3.19
CA LEU A 60 1.35 -4.17 3.25
C LEU A 60 2.64 -3.41 2.99
N PHE A 61 3.64 -3.59 3.86
CA PHE A 61 4.87 -2.81 3.89
C PHE A 61 6.09 -3.71 4.13
N ILE A 62 7.25 -3.29 3.65
CA ILE A 62 8.54 -3.72 4.16
C ILE A 62 8.94 -2.74 5.25
N VAL A 63 9.29 -3.25 6.44
CA VAL A 63 9.61 -2.43 7.61
C VAL A 63 10.95 -2.85 8.23
N LEU A 64 11.66 -1.88 8.79
CA LEU A 64 12.82 -2.08 9.66
C LEU A 64 12.35 -2.14 11.11
N LYS A 65 12.74 -3.21 11.80
CA LYS A 65 12.47 -3.40 13.22
C LYS A 65 13.62 -2.87 14.08
N ASP A 66 13.34 -2.65 15.37
CA ASP A 66 14.32 -2.17 16.35
C ASP A 66 15.56 -3.09 16.50
N ASP A 67 15.40 -4.39 16.24
CA ASP A 67 16.50 -5.37 16.26
C ASP A 67 17.33 -5.40 14.97
N GLY A 68 17.02 -4.53 14.01
CA GLY A 68 17.69 -4.43 12.71
C GLY A 68 17.17 -5.41 11.67
N SER A 69 16.21 -6.28 12.00
CA SER A 69 15.60 -7.16 11.01
C SER A 69 14.66 -6.40 10.07
N ILE A 70 14.58 -6.86 8.82
CA ILE A 70 13.71 -6.27 7.79
C ILE A 70 12.66 -7.30 7.40
N VAL A 71 11.39 -6.98 7.65
CA VAL A 71 10.27 -7.91 7.47
C VAL A 71 9.15 -7.32 6.63
N THR A 72 8.35 -8.20 6.02
CA THR A 72 7.08 -7.80 5.41
C THR A 72 5.99 -7.79 6.49
N LYS A 73 5.29 -6.68 6.67
CA LYS A 73 4.30 -6.45 7.74
C LYS A 73 3.02 -5.82 7.20
N SER A 74 1.86 -6.21 7.72
CA SER A 74 0.58 -5.58 7.38
C SER A 74 0.24 -4.41 8.31
N THR A 75 -0.75 -3.59 7.94
CA THR A 75 -1.33 -2.57 8.84
C THR A 75 -1.82 -3.15 10.17
N SER A 76 -2.33 -4.39 10.17
CA SER A 76 -2.78 -5.06 11.40
C SER A 76 -1.65 -5.42 12.36
N GLY A 77 -0.39 -5.22 11.96
CA GLY A 77 0.79 -5.58 12.72
C GLY A 77 1.30 -7.00 12.49
N PHE A 78 0.66 -7.79 11.62
CA PHE A 78 1.09 -9.16 11.37
C PHE A 78 2.34 -9.19 10.50
N GLU A 79 3.35 -9.95 10.94
CA GLU A 79 4.62 -10.12 10.24
C GLU A 79 4.62 -11.40 9.40
N PHE A 80 4.84 -11.25 8.10
CA PHE A 80 5.03 -12.36 7.16
C PHE A 80 6.50 -12.82 7.11
N GLY A 81 7.39 -12.25 7.93
CA GLY A 81 8.81 -12.61 8.00
C GLY A 81 9.69 -11.89 6.97
N ASP A 82 10.86 -12.48 6.67
CA ASP A 82 11.94 -11.83 5.92
C ASP A 82 11.47 -11.23 4.58
N TYR A 83 11.87 -9.99 4.30
CA TYR A 83 11.46 -9.25 3.11
C TYR A 83 11.90 -9.86 1.77
N ARG A 84 12.88 -10.77 1.78
CA ARG A 84 13.36 -11.49 0.59
C ARG A 84 12.52 -12.72 0.28
N GLU A 85 11.68 -13.15 1.22
CA GLU A 85 10.77 -14.28 1.03
C GLU A 85 9.42 -13.81 0.50
N ASN A 86 8.76 -14.67 -0.26
CA ASN A 86 7.42 -14.39 -0.75
C ASN A 86 6.40 -14.48 0.40
N TRP A 87 5.90 -13.32 0.86
CA TRP A 87 4.92 -13.21 1.93
C TRP A 87 3.65 -14.08 1.72
N LYS A 88 3.28 -14.36 0.47
CA LYS A 88 2.12 -15.20 0.14
C LYS A 88 2.25 -16.63 0.65
N LEU A 89 3.47 -17.14 0.81
CA LEU A 89 3.71 -18.49 1.36
C LEU A 89 3.32 -18.62 2.84
N LYS A 90 3.19 -17.49 3.54
CA LYS A 90 2.77 -17.41 4.94
C LYS A 90 1.39 -16.76 5.11
N ALA A 91 0.70 -16.49 4.00
CA ALA A 91 -0.66 -15.96 3.99
C ALA A 91 -1.69 -17.09 3.97
N ARG A 92 -2.93 -16.77 4.38
CA ARG A 92 -4.06 -17.67 4.20
C ARG A 92 -4.61 -17.53 2.79
N ILE A 93 -4.91 -18.65 2.13
CA ILE A 93 -5.42 -18.68 0.77
C ILE A 93 -6.82 -19.32 0.78
N PHE A 94 -7.76 -18.67 0.10
CA PHE A 94 -9.07 -19.24 -0.22
C PHE A 94 -9.20 -19.36 -1.74
N VAL A 95 -9.28 -20.59 -2.23
CA VAL A 95 -9.43 -20.87 -3.67
C VAL A 95 -10.91 -21.09 -3.99
N ARG A 96 -11.43 -20.31 -4.94
CA ARG A 96 -12.77 -20.46 -5.51
C ARG A 96 -12.67 -21.39 -6.72
N ASP A 97 -12.78 -22.69 -6.49
CA ASP A 97 -12.55 -23.76 -7.46
C ASP A 97 -13.84 -24.43 -7.96
N SER A 98 -14.99 -23.80 -7.72
CA SER A 98 -16.30 -24.28 -8.15
C SER A 98 -17.16 -23.12 -8.65
N ASP A 99 -18.10 -23.45 -9.54
CA ASP A 99 -19.12 -22.53 -10.04
C ASP A 99 -19.87 -21.82 -8.91
N GLU A 100 -20.21 -22.53 -7.84
CA GLU A 100 -20.91 -21.97 -6.68
C GLU A 100 -20.08 -20.86 -6.03
N LYS A 101 -18.81 -21.14 -5.67
CA LYS A 101 -17.92 -20.16 -5.07
C LYS A 101 -17.57 -19.00 -6.00
N TYR A 102 -17.50 -19.24 -7.31
CA TYR A 102 -17.29 -18.17 -8.31
C TYR A 102 -18.49 -17.24 -8.40
N ARG A 103 -19.71 -17.79 -8.32
CA ARG A 103 -20.96 -17.04 -8.39
C ARG A 103 -21.20 -16.11 -7.21
N GLU A 104 -20.46 -16.26 -6.10
CA GLU A 104 -20.45 -15.30 -5.00
C GLU A 104 -19.91 -13.91 -5.41
N ILE A 105 -19.05 -13.86 -6.43
CA ILE A 105 -18.36 -12.62 -6.85
C ILE A 105 -18.63 -12.23 -8.31
N TYR A 106 -19.11 -13.16 -9.15
CA TYR A 106 -19.45 -12.88 -10.55
C TYR A 106 -20.83 -13.41 -10.92
N PRO A 107 -21.66 -12.65 -11.67
CA PRO A 107 -22.87 -13.19 -12.26
C PRO A 107 -22.58 -14.35 -13.21
N LYS A 108 -23.59 -15.21 -13.41
CA LYS A 108 -23.50 -16.32 -14.37
C LYS A 108 -23.18 -15.77 -15.77
N LEU A 109 -22.27 -16.45 -16.48
CA LEU A 109 -21.78 -16.10 -17.83
C LEU A 109 -20.93 -14.82 -17.93
N MET A 110 -20.33 -14.34 -16.83
CA MET A 110 -19.39 -13.21 -16.84
C MET A 110 -17.94 -13.61 -16.46
N HIS A 111 -17.56 -14.87 -16.68
CA HIS A 111 -16.21 -15.41 -16.46
C HIS A 111 -15.54 -15.76 -17.79
#